data_AF-X1VN03-F1
#
_entry.id   AF-X1VN03-F1
#
_cell.length_a   1.000
_cell.length_b   1.000
_cell.length_c   1.000
_cell.angle_alpha   90.00
_cell.angle_beta   90.00
_cell.angle_gamma   90.00
#
_symmetry.space_group_name_H-M   'P 1'
#
loop_
_entity.id
_entity.type
_entity.pdbx_description
1 polymer ?
#
loop_
_entity_poly.entity_id
_entity_poly.type
_entity_poly.pdbx_seq_one_letter_code
_entity_poly.pdbx_strand_id
1 'polypeptide(L)'
;REVREGENVKTGSIDDTIVVSIPALGSELAYDVTYSLSDTTIKRGTTPLIDNVLISGEDIFEYYDSSGIKYDPPNSTKLPTISKIHINLKVDVDDDGNPDITLNTDVNLRNFGLPE
;
A
#
# COMPACT_ATOMS: atom_id res chain seq x y z
N ARG A 1 17.56 -9.31 11.80
CA ARG A 1 16.33 -8.67 11.28
C ARG A 1 16.46 -8.68 9.77
N GLU A 2 15.62 -9.45 9.08
CA GLU A 2 15.54 -9.43 7.62
C GLU A 2 14.63 -8.28 7.17
N VAL A 3 14.98 -7.61 6.08
CA VAL A 3 14.15 -6.58 5.44
C VAL A 3 14.00 -6.99 3.97
N ARG A 4 12.77 -7.26 3.54
CA ARG A 4 12.41 -7.48 2.13
C ARG A 4 11.52 -6.34 1.65
N GLU A 5 11.79 -5.88 0.45
CA GLU A 5 11.03 -4.82 -0.22
C GLU A 5 10.01 -5.45 -1.17
N GLY A 6 8.85 -4.80 -1.31
CA GLY A 6 7.83 -5.20 -2.27
C GLY A 6 8.36 -5.10 -3.71
N GLU A 7 8.07 -6.12 -4.52
CA GLU A 7 8.53 -6.17 -5.91
C GLU A 7 7.58 -5.45 -6.85
N ASN A 8 6.31 -5.85 -6.85
CA ASN A 8 5.28 -5.33 -7.75
C ASN A 8 3.93 -5.25 -7.03
N VAL A 9 3.12 -4.26 -7.40
CA VAL A 9 1.70 -4.21 -7.04
C VAL A 9 0.93 -5.28 -7.81
N LYS A 10 -0.08 -5.86 -7.18
CA LYS A 10 -0.89 -6.95 -7.73
C LYS A 10 -2.35 -6.53 -7.87
N THR A 11 -3.09 -7.31 -8.66
CA THR A 11 -4.52 -7.15 -8.85
C THR A 11 -5.25 -7.17 -7.49
N GLY A 12 -6.27 -6.32 -7.36
CA GLY A 12 -6.98 -6.12 -6.10
C GLY A 12 -6.46 -4.92 -5.30
N SER A 13 -5.37 -4.28 -5.74
CA SER A 13 -4.93 -3.02 -5.16
C SER A 13 -5.82 -1.87 -5.63
N ILE A 14 -6.38 -1.12 -4.67
CA ILE A 14 -7.29 0.02 -4.82
C ILE A 14 -6.98 1.06 -3.72
N ASP A 15 -7.81 2.09 -3.60
CA ASP A 15 -7.67 3.25 -2.71
C ASP A 15 -7.51 2.90 -1.22
N ASP A 16 -8.10 1.78 -0.77
CA ASP A 16 -8.06 1.34 0.63
C ASP A 16 -7.27 0.03 0.85
N THR A 17 -6.75 -0.56 -0.23
CA THR A 17 -6.18 -1.90 -0.23
C THR A 17 -4.94 -1.96 -1.09
N ILE A 18 -3.83 -2.44 -0.54
CA ILE A 18 -2.59 -2.71 -1.25
C ILE A 18 -2.32 -4.21 -1.27
N VAL A 19 -2.09 -4.77 -2.47
CA VAL A 19 -1.61 -6.13 -2.67
C VAL A 19 -0.23 -6.07 -3.32
N VAL A 20 0.77 -6.64 -2.66
CA VAL A 20 2.17 -6.59 -3.11
C VAL A 20 2.78 -7.97 -3.14
N SER A 21 3.49 -8.28 -4.23
CA SER A 21 4.34 -9.46 -4.34
C SER A 21 5.64 -9.25 -3.57
N ILE A 22 5.97 -10.19 -2.69
CA ILE A 22 7.26 -10.27 -2.00
C ILE A 22 8.12 -11.32 -2.72
N PRO A 23 9.33 -10.96 -3.17
CA PRO A 23 10.15 -11.88 -3.95
C PRO A 23 10.71 -13.02 -3.09
N ALA A 24 11.05 -14.13 -3.75
CA ALA A 24 11.74 -15.25 -3.15
C ALA A 24 13.15 -14.84 -2.66
N LEU A 25 13.63 -15.47 -1.58
CA LEU A 25 14.96 -15.23 -1.03
C LEU A 25 15.56 -16.53 -0.49
N GLY A 26 16.62 -17.02 -1.14
CA GLY A 26 17.23 -18.29 -0.78
C GLY A 26 16.25 -19.46 -0.99
N SER A 27 15.91 -20.16 0.09
CA SER A 27 14.92 -21.24 0.08
C SER A 27 13.48 -20.77 0.28
N GLU A 28 13.26 -19.51 0.67
CA GLU A 28 11.93 -18.95 0.89
C GLU A 28 11.26 -18.62 -0.44
N LEU A 29 10.03 -19.11 -0.63
CA LEU A 29 9.24 -18.84 -1.82
C LEU A 29 8.71 -17.40 -1.85
N ALA A 30 8.43 -16.92 -3.05
CA ALA A 30 7.68 -15.67 -3.24
C ALA A 30 6.25 -15.85 -2.70
N TYR A 31 5.67 -14.77 -2.18
CA TYR A 31 4.29 -14.73 -1.72
C TYR A 31 3.70 -13.34 -1.85
N ASP A 32 2.38 -13.26 -1.91
CA ASP A 32 1.66 -11.99 -1.92
C ASP A 32 1.26 -11.60 -0.48
N VAL A 33 1.25 -10.29 -0.22
CA VAL A 33 0.70 -9.71 1.02
C VAL A 33 -0.37 -8.72 0.66
N THR A 34 -1.49 -8.81 1.38
CA THR A 34 -2.57 -7.84 1.30
C THR A 34 -2.63 -7.06 2.61
N TYR A 35 -2.61 -5.73 2.49
CA TYR A 35 -3.06 -4.83 3.54
C TYR A 35 -4.32 -4.13 3.06
N SER A 36 -5.35 -4.07 3.88
CA SER A 36 -6.63 -3.46 3.50
C SER A 36 -7.27 -2.78 4.70
N LEU A 37 -7.95 -1.67 4.45
CA LEU A 37 -8.90 -1.12 5.41
C LEU A 37 -10.13 -2.04 5.50
N SER A 38 -10.61 -2.26 6.71
CA SER A 38 -11.90 -2.91 6.97
C SER A 38 -12.52 -2.17 8.13
N ASP A 39 -13.69 -1.58 7.88
CA ASP A 39 -14.29 -0.59 8.77
C ASP A 39 -13.29 0.55 9.02
N THR A 40 -12.79 0.70 10.24
CA THR A 40 -11.78 1.71 10.59
C THR A 40 -10.41 1.09 10.91
N THR A 41 -10.18 -0.18 10.57
CA THR A 41 -8.95 -0.89 10.92
C THR A 41 -8.17 -1.30 9.67
N ILE A 42 -6.90 -0.90 9.57
CA ILE A 42 -5.95 -1.47 8.60
C ILE A 42 -5.54 -2.86 9.08
N LYS A 43 -5.73 -3.86 8.22
CA LYS A 43 -5.44 -5.27 8.49
C LYS A 43 -4.42 -5.82 7.51
N ARG A 44 -3.63 -6.81 7.93
CA ARG A 44 -2.88 -7.72 7.05
C ARG A 44 -3.59 -9.06 7.01
N GLY A 45 -4.34 -9.32 5.94
CA GLY A 45 -5.29 -10.41 5.91
C GLY A 45 -6.31 -10.28 7.06
N THR A 46 -6.31 -11.23 7.99
CA THR A 46 -7.21 -11.18 9.17
C THR A 46 -6.59 -10.50 10.40
N THR A 47 -5.32 -10.12 10.34
CA THR A 47 -4.60 -9.56 11.50
C THR A 47 -4.75 -8.04 11.55
N PRO A 48 -5.36 -7.45 12.59
CA PRO A 48 -5.42 -5.99 12.74
C PRO A 48 -4.03 -5.40 13.01
N LEU A 49 -3.74 -4.23 12.44
CA LEU A 49 -2.46 -3.53 12.57
C LEU A 49 -2.61 -2.14 13.15
N ILE A 50 -3.49 -1.32 12.56
CA ILE A 50 -3.74 0.06 12.96
C ILE A 50 -5.24 0.22 13.04
N ASP A 51 -5.74 0.59 14.21
CA ASP A 51 -7.16 0.82 14.44
C ASP A 51 -7.48 2.31 14.46
N ASN A 52 -8.77 2.64 14.38
CA ASN A 52 -9.31 3.98 14.35
C ASN A 52 -8.73 4.89 13.25
N VAL A 53 -8.58 4.31 12.06
CA VAL A 53 -8.22 5.03 10.83
C VAL A 53 -9.40 5.86 10.37
N LEU A 54 -9.17 7.16 10.18
CA LEU A 54 -10.17 8.10 9.71
C LEU A 54 -10.44 7.92 8.22
N ILE A 55 -11.71 7.76 7.88
CA ILE A 55 -12.19 7.73 6.50
C ILE A 55 -12.59 9.16 6.11
N SER A 56 -11.65 9.91 5.54
CA SER A 56 -11.86 11.32 5.18
C SER A 56 -12.29 11.55 3.73
N GLY A 57 -12.64 10.49 2.99
CA GLY A 57 -12.96 10.56 1.54
C GLY A 57 -11.75 10.81 0.65
N GLU A 58 -10.54 10.72 1.20
CA GLU A 58 -9.27 10.71 0.47
C GLU A 58 -8.77 9.27 0.39
N ASP A 59 -8.13 8.90 -0.72
CA ASP A 59 -7.51 7.58 -0.87
C ASP A 59 -6.41 7.39 0.20
N ILE A 60 -6.36 6.21 0.82
CA ILE A 60 -5.30 5.85 1.75
C ILE A 60 -4.04 5.46 0.97
N PHE A 61 -4.21 4.74 -0.14
CA PHE A 61 -3.16 4.28 -1.01
C PHE A 61 -3.38 4.79 -2.43
N GLU A 62 -2.37 5.47 -2.97
CA GLU A 62 -2.36 5.89 -4.37
C GLU A 62 -1.17 5.26 -5.10
N TYR A 63 -1.35 4.89 -6.36
CA TYR A 63 -0.40 4.10 -7.13
C TYR A 63 0.18 4.90 -8.28
N TYR A 64 1.50 4.93 -8.38
CA TYR A 64 2.22 5.72 -9.39
C TYR A 64 3.24 4.88 -10.13
N ASP A 65 3.42 5.17 -11.43
CA ASP A 65 4.60 4.72 -12.16
C ASP A 65 5.84 5.60 -11.86
N SER A 66 6.98 5.23 -12.42
CA SER A 66 8.26 5.94 -12.20
C SER A 66 8.29 7.34 -12.83
N SER A 67 7.33 7.65 -13.71
CA SER A 67 7.16 8.98 -14.30
C SER A 67 6.21 9.86 -13.48
N GLY A 68 5.64 9.33 -12.39
CA GLY A 68 4.72 10.04 -11.51
C GLY A 68 3.27 10.09 -12.02
N ILE A 69 2.90 9.24 -12.98
CA ILE A 69 1.50 9.12 -13.42
C ILE A 69 0.74 8.28 -12.40
N LYS A 70 -0.36 8.82 -11.85
CA LYS A 70 -1.29 8.08 -10.95
C LYS A 70 -2.15 7.11 -11.76
N TYR A 71 -2.38 5.92 -11.21
CA TYR A 71 -3.33 4.93 -11.74
C TYR A 71 -4.33 4.55 -10.65
N ASP A 72 -5.62 4.76 -10.93
CA ASP A 72 -6.68 4.65 -9.93
C ASP A 72 -7.96 4.02 -10.52
N PRO A 73 -8.26 2.75 -10.20
CA PRO A 73 -7.33 1.77 -9.63
C PRO A 73 -6.28 1.33 -10.68
N PRO A 74 -5.13 0.77 -10.25
CA PRO A 74 -4.16 0.21 -11.18
C PRO A 74 -4.74 -1.02 -11.90
N ASN A 75 -4.90 -0.90 -13.22
CA ASN A 75 -5.40 -2.00 -14.05
C ASN A 75 -4.30 -3.04 -14.36
N SER A 76 -4.69 -4.24 -14.81
CA SER A 76 -3.78 -5.36 -15.02
C SER A 76 -2.63 -5.08 -16.00
N THR A 77 -2.80 -4.16 -16.95
CA THR A 77 -1.75 -3.80 -17.92
C THR A 77 -0.75 -2.79 -17.36
N LYS A 78 -1.11 -2.11 -16.26
CA LYS A 78 -0.30 -1.07 -15.60
C LYS A 78 0.32 -1.51 -14.28
N LEU A 79 -0.16 -2.60 -13.68
CA LEU A 79 0.47 -3.17 -12.48
C LEU A 79 2.00 -3.34 -12.57
N PRO A 80 2.58 -3.81 -13.70
CA PRO A 80 4.04 -3.95 -13.79
C PRO A 80 4.81 -2.62 -13.79
N THR A 81 4.14 -1.52 -14.18
CA THR A 81 4.77 -0.18 -14.25
C THR A 81 4.62 0.60 -12.95
N ILE A 82 3.70 0.19 -12.06
CA ILE A 82 3.58 0.81 -10.73
C ILE A 82 4.87 0.57 -9.96
N SER A 83 5.51 1.64 -9.54
CA SER A 83 6.79 1.59 -8.82
C SER A 83 6.84 2.46 -7.57
N LYS A 84 5.80 3.27 -7.33
CA LYS A 84 5.68 4.08 -6.11
C LYS A 84 4.25 4.01 -5.57
N ILE A 85 4.14 3.96 -4.26
CA ILE A 85 2.88 4.00 -3.54
C ILE A 85 2.91 5.21 -2.63
N HIS A 86 1.95 6.13 -2.79
CA HIS A 86 1.74 7.20 -1.83
C HIS A 86 0.78 6.71 -0.76
N ILE A 87 1.13 6.94 0.50
CA ILE A 87 0.34 6.58 1.67
C ILE A 87 -0.13 7.86 2.34
N ASN A 88 -1.44 8.02 2.47
CA ASN A 88 -2.10 9.10 3.19
C ASN A 88 -2.98 8.51 4.29
N LEU A 89 -2.37 8.21 5.44
CA LEU A 89 -3.03 7.57 6.57
C LEU A 89 -3.27 8.57 7.69
N LYS A 90 -4.52 8.66 8.16
CA LYS A 90 -4.95 9.48 9.29
C LYS A 90 -5.53 8.58 10.37
N VAL A 91 -5.09 8.73 11.61
CA VAL A 91 -5.57 7.96 12.76
C VAL A 91 -6.06 8.94 13.82
N ASP A 92 -7.27 8.69 14.29
CA ASP A 92 -7.90 9.38 15.42
C ASP A 92 -7.70 8.48 16.64
N VAL A 93 -6.82 8.83 17.57
CA VAL A 93 -6.48 7.93 18.69
C VAL A 93 -7.50 8.06 19.82
N ASP A 94 -8.14 9.22 19.98
CA ASP A 94 -9.10 9.49 21.07
C ASP A 94 -10.58 9.54 20.66
N ASP A 95 -10.88 9.26 19.38
CA ASP A 95 -12.23 9.13 18.79
C ASP A 95 -13.04 10.44 18.86
N ASP A 96 -12.35 11.58 18.70
CA ASP A 96 -12.96 12.91 18.72
C ASP A 96 -13.33 13.45 17.32
N GLY A 97 -13.02 12.68 16.28
CA GLY A 97 -13.24 13.00 14.88
C GLY A 97 -12.08 13.75 14.22
N ASN A 98 -10.98 14.03 14.92
CA ASN A 98 -9.79 14.70 14.40
C ASN A 98 -8.58 13.75 14.34
N PRO A 99 -7.72 13.87 13.31
CA PRO A 99 -6.53 13.05 13.24
C PRO A 99 -5.50 13.48 14.29
N ASP A 100 -5.14 12.57 15.17
CA ASP A 100 -4.00 12.70 16.08
C ASP A 100 -2.68 12.34 15.39
N ILE A 101 -2.74 11.39 14.45
CA ILE A 101 -1.58 10.92 13.70
C ILE A 101 -1.88 11.05 12.21
N THR A 102 -0.96 11.70 11.48
CA THR A 102 -0.98 11.77 10.02
C THR A 102 0.33 11.23 9.47
N LEU A 103 0.24 10.23 8.61
CA LEU A 103 1.34 9.72 7.79
C LEU A 103 1.04 10.06 6.34
N ASN A 104 1.85 10.96 5.78
CA ASN A 104 1.85 11.30 4.36
C ASN A 104 3.24 10.99 3.80
N THR A 105 3.38 9.91 3.04
CA THR A 105 4.69 9.43 2.62
C THR A 105 4.66 8.65 1.31
N ASP A 106 5.77 8.70 0.58
CA ASP A 106 6.00 7.88 -0.60
C ASP A 106 6.83 6.65 -0.24
N VAL A 107 6.36 5.48 -0.68
CA VAL A 107 7.08 4.21 -0.60
C VAL A 107 7.43 3.75 -2.01
N ASN A 108 8.73 3.70 -2.30
CA ASN A 108 9.24 3.16 -3.55
C ASN A 108 9.30 1.63 -3.47
N LEU A 109 8.86 0.96 -4.55
CA LEU A 109 8.96 -0.49 -4.71
C LEU A 109 10.32 -0.86 -5.30
N ARG A 110 10.64 -2.15 -5.31
CA ARG A 110 11.93 -2.63 -5.84
C ARG A 110 12.11 -2.35 -7.33
N ASN A 111 11.01 -2.27 -8.09
CA ASN A 111 11.04 -1.90 -9.50
C ASN A 111 11.19 -0.37 -9.73
N PHE A 112 11.26 0.44 -8.67
CA PHE A 112 11.47 1.88 -8.77
C PHE A 112 12.85 2.21 -9.34
N GLY A 113 12.87 2.96 -10.44
CA GLY A 113 14.10 3.36 -11.14
C GLY A 113 14.70 2.29 -12.04
N LEU A 114 14.03 1.16 -12.23
CA LEU A 114 14.38 0.21 -13.29
C LEU A 114 13.74 0.67 -14.62
N PRO A 115 14.43 0.52 -15.76
CA PRO A 115 13.82 0.78 -17.07
C PRO A 115 12.63 -0.17 -17.29
N GLU A 116 11.57 0.33 -17.93
CA GLU A 116 10.41 -0.46 -18.37
C GLU A 116 10.80 -1.67 -19.22
#